data_AF-A0A7I4YIF9-F1
#
_entry.id   AF-A0A7I4YIF9-F1
#
_cell.length_a   1.000
_cell.length_b   1.000
_cell.length_c   1.000
_cell.angle_alpha   90.00
_cell.angle_beta   90.00
_cell.angle_gamma   90.00
#
_symmetry.space_group_name_H-M   'P 1'
#
loop_
_entity.id
_entity.type
_entity.pdbx_description
1 polymer ?
#
loop_
_entity_poly.entity_id
_entity_poly.type
_entity_poly.pdbx_seq_one_letter_code
_entity_poly.pdbx_strand_id
1 'polypeptide(L)'
;MRGLPSSEPRSQKLARIGTLNVGSFTGKSREVDDLMRRRNIQVFCLQETQWKGEKAREVREDVRLYYNGDDTKQNGVAIVMVESLKKSVSAVNKVIKRIPTVRIGTKEGYWKITSV
;
A
#
# COMPACT_ATOMS: atom_id res chain seq x y z
N MET A 1 -44.88 16.72 -1.06
CA MET A 1 -43.99 15.56 -0.83
C MET A 1 -42.58 16.08 -0.63
N ARG A 2 -41.94 15.84 0.52
CA ARG A 2 -40.53 16.17 0.75
C ARG A 2 -39.69 15.11 0.02
N GLY A 3 -38.92 15.52 -0.98
CA GLY A 3 -37.97 14.63 -1.65
C GLY A 3 -37.00 14.06 -0.62
N LEU A 4 -36.85 12.74 -0.64
CA LEU A 4 -35.82 12.04 0.12
C LEU A 4 -34.46 12.66 -0.22
N PRO A 5 -33.57 12.90 0.75
CA PRO A 5 -32.22 13.31 0.42
C PRO A 5 -31.60 12.20 -0.42
N SER A 6 -31.28 12.50 -1.68
CA SER A 6 -30.38 11.68 -2.48
C SER A 6 -29.08 11.61 -1.72
N SER A 7 -28.87 10.52 -0.97
CA SER A 7 -27.56 10.15 -0.49
C SER A 7 -26.78 9.70 -1.71
N GLU A 8 -26.35 10.64 -2.54
CA GLU A 8 -25.24 10.39 -3.43
C GLU A 8 -24.14 9.76 -2.57
N PRO A 9 -23.62 8.57 -2.92
CA PRO A 9 -22.50 8.01 -2.20
C PRO A 9 -21.39 9.05 -2.28
N ARG A 10 -21.06 9.67 -1.13
CA ARG A 10 -20.02 10.69 -1.01
C ARG A 10 -18.82 10.20 -1.81
N SER A 11 -18.53 10.88 -2.91
CA SER A 11 -17.46 10.62 -3.87
C SER A 11 -16.37 9.74 -3.23
N GLN A 12 -16.43 8.43 -3.50
CA GLN A 12 -15.41 7.52 -3.00
C GLN A 12 -14.09 8.01 -3.61
N LYS A 13 -13.24 8.64 -2.81
CA LYS A 13 -11.89 8.98 -3.27
C LYS A 13 -11.21 7.68 -3.64
N LEU A 14 -11.18 7.37 -4.95
CA LEU A 14 -10.50 6.23 -5.51
C LEU A 14 -9.03 6.32 -5.07
N ALA A 15 -8.57 5.33 -4.32
CA ALA A 15 -7.18 5.24 -3.94
C ALA A 15 -6.34 4.98 -5.20
N ARG A 16 -5.35 5.82 -5.46
CA ARG A 16 -4.37 5.61 -6.50
C ARG A 16 -3.32 4.62 -6.01
N ILE A 17 -3.12 3.58 -6.80
CA ILE A 17 -2.20 2.48 -6.51
C ILE A 17 -1.07 2.53 -7.54
N GLY A 18 0.16 2.28 -7.10
CA GLY A 18 1.33 2.12 -7.98
C GLY A 18 2.07 0.81 -7.71
N THR A 19 2.92 0.40 -8.65
CA THR A 19 3.89 -0.68 -8.49
C THR A 19 5.27 -0.22 -8.97
N LEU A 20 6.35 -0.66 -8.32
CA LEU A 20 7.72 -0.36 -8.73
C LEU A 20 8.65 -1.51 -8.34
N ASN A 21 9.41 -2.01 -9.30
CA ASN A 21 10.59 -2.79 -9.01
C ASN A 21 11.73 -1.83 -8.62
N VAL A 22 12.21 -1.93 -7.38
CA VAL A 22 13.23 -1.02 -6.85
C VAL A 22 14.65 -1.56 -7.01
N GLY A 23 14.84 -2.84 -7.32
CA GLY A 23 16.12 -3.57 -7.33
C GLY A 23 16.80 -3.71 -5.95
N SER A 24 16.66 -2.72 -5.08
CA SER A 24 16.97 -2.75 -3.64
C SER A 24 16.27 -1.58 -2.97
N PHE A 25 15.64 -1.78 -1.81
CA PHE A 25 14.97 -0.69 -1.09
C PHE A 25 15.90 0.03 -0.09
N THR A 26 17.12 -0.49 0.12
CA THR A 26 18.10 0.12 1.02
C THR A 26 18.50 1.50 0.50
N GLY A 27 18.31 2.54 1.33
CA GLY A 27 18.63 3.93 0.96
C GLY A 27 17.60 4.62 0.04
N LYS A 28 16.53 3.94 -0.40
CA LYS A 28 15.55 4.48 -1.37
C LYS A 28 14.23 4.97 -0.76
N SER A 29 14.13 5.04 0.56
CA SER A 29 12.88 5.44 1.23
C SER A 29 12.41 6.83 0.80
N ARG A 30 13.34 7.80 0.67
CA ARG A 30 13.03 9.16 0.22
C ARG A 30 12.58 9.23 -1.24
N GLU A 31 13.26 8.52 -2.13
CA GLU A 31 12.92 8.48 -3.56
C GLU A 31 11.50 7.92 -3.78
N VAL A 32 11.16 6.87 -3.04
CA VAL A 32 9.80 6.29 -3.05
C VAL A 32 8.78 7.26 -2.44
N ASP A 33 9.10 7.94 -1.33
CA ASP A 33 8.23 8.95 -0.73
C ASP A 33 7.93 10.10 -1.71
N ASP A 34 8.97 10.63 -2.35
CA ASP A 34 8.87 11.70 -3.33
C ASP A 34 8.05 11.26 -4.56
N LEU A 35 8.25 10.04 -5.04
CA LEU A 35 7.47 9.48 -6.14
C LEU A 35 5.99 9.35 -5.77
N MET A 36 5.68 8.87 -4.55
CA MET A 36 4.30 8.79 -4.07
C MET A 36 3.63 10.17 -4.03
N ARG A 37 4.33 11.19 -3.50
CA ARG A 37 3.81 12.57 -3.45
C ARG A 37 3.59 13.13 -4.86
N ARG A 38 4.59 13.03 -5.73
CA ARG A 38 4.54 13.55 -7.11
C ARG A 38 3.43 12.93 -7.95
N ARG A 39 3.14 11.64 -7.73
CA ARG A 39 2.11 10.91 -8.48
C ARG A 39 0.78 10.80 -7.75
N ASN A 40 0.67 11.36 -6.53
CA ASN A 40 -0.48 11.25 -5.65
C ASN A 40 -0.90 9.78 -5.41
N ILE A 41 0.07 8.90 -5.14
CA ILE A 41 -0.14 7.46 -4.88
C ILE A 41 -0.40 7.26 -3.39
N GLN A 42 -1.49 6.55 -3.06
CA GLN A 42 -1.85 6.21 -1.68
C GLN A 42 -1.34 4.83 -1.24
N VAL A 43 -1.21 3.89 -2.19
CA VAL A 43 -0.69 2.53 -1.96
C VAL A 43 0.36 2.22 -3.01
N PHE A 44 1.58 1.86 -2.59
CA PHE A 44 2.67 1.56 -3.50
C PHE A 44 3.22 0.16 -3.23
N CYS A 45 3.17 -0.72 -4.22
CA CYS A 45 3.76 -2.05 -4.15
C CYS A 45 5.20 -2.01 -4.67
N LEU A 46 6.15 -2.47 -3.88
CA LEU A 46 7.57 -2.51 -4.20
C LEU A 46 8.04 -3.96 -4.37
N GLN A 47 8.78 -4.24 -5.44
CA GLN A 47 9.40 -5.53 -5.73
C GLN A 47 10.93 -5.42 -5.67
N GLU A 48 11.61 -6.55 -5.47
CA GLU A 48 13.08 -6.64 -5.31
C GLU A 48 13.62 -5.73 -4.21
N THR A 49 12.98 -5.71 -3.04
CA THR A 49 13.43 -4.86 -1.93
C THR A 49 14.77 -5.29 -1.33
N GLN A 50 15.17 -6.56 -1.57
CA GLN A 50 16.37 -7.21 -0.99
C GLN A 50 16.41 -7.20 0.54
N TRP A 51 15.26 -7.03 1.19
CA TRP A 51 15.13 -7.04 2.65
C TRP A 51 14.72 -8.42 3.15
N LYS A 52 15.27 -8.85 4.29
CA LYS A 52 14.96 -10.15 4.90
C LYS A 52 13.86 -10.04 5.96
N GLY A 53 13.04 -11.08 6.07
CA GLY A 53 12.03 -11.23 7.12
C GLY A 53 10.73 -10.50 6.83
N GLU A 54 9.81 -10.54 7.80
CA GLU A 54 8.48 -9.93 7.72
C GLU A 54 8.31 -8.92 8.86
N LYS A 55 8.22 -7.61 8.54
CA LYS A 55 7.95 -6.56 9.54
C LYS A 55 7.14 -5.40 8.96
N ALA A 56 6.53 -4.64 9.86
CA ALA A 56 6.01 -3.31 9.58
C ALA A 56 6.99 -2.26 10.10
N ARG A 57 7.15 -1.16 9.36
CA ARG A 57 7.96 0.00 9.75
C ARG A 57 7.21 1.29 9.44
N GLU A 58 7.35 2.27 10.30
CA GLU A 58 6.93 3.64 10.01
C GLU A 58 8.00 4.30 9.14
N VAL A 59 7.58 4.93 8.04
CA VAL A 59 8.48 5.70 7.15
C VAL A 59 8.38 7.18 7.49
N ARG A 60 7.17 7.65 7.80
CA ARG A 60 6.85 9.01 8.24
C ARG A 60 5.53 8.96 9.04
N GLU A 61 5.18 10.06 9.71
CA GLU A 61 4.03 10.17 10.63
C GLU A 61 2.70 9.63 10.08
N ASP A 62 2.48 9.70 8.76
CA ASP A 62 1.29 9.22 8.07
C ASP A 62 1.57 8.11 7.05
N VAL A 63 2.72 7.42 7.09
CA VAL A 63 3.04 6.33 6.14
C VAL A 63 3.64 5.12 6.83
N ARG A 64 3.01 3.97 6.59
CA ARG A 64 3.52 2.65 6.99
C ARG A 64 3.99 1.84 5.81
N LEU A 65 5.12 1.18 6.00
CA LEU A 65 5.71 0.19 5.11
C LEU A 65 5.53 -1.19 5.73
N TYR A 66 5.02 -2.14 4.97
CA TYR A 66 4.96 -3.55 5.32
C TYR A 66 5.84 -4.30 4.34
N TYR A 67 6.83 -5.03 4.82
CA TYR A 67 7.71 -5.80 3.93
C TYR A 67 7.72 -7.27 4.32
N ASN A 68 7.91 -8.10 3.30
CA ASN A 68 8.16 -9.52 3.43
C ASN A 68 9.27 -9.89 2.45
N GLY A 69 10.35 -10.48 2.95
CA GLY A 69 11.36 -11.05 2.08
C GLY A 69 11.97 -12.30 2.67
N ASP A 70 12.59 -13.08 1.79
CA ASP A 70 13.15 -14.37 2.12
C ASP A 70 14.51 -14.23 2.82
N ASP A 71 15.03 -15.34 3.37
CA ASP A 71 16.32 -15.34 4.05
C ASP A 71 17.50 -15.12 3.09
N THR A 72 17.24 -15.27 1.78
CA THR A 72 18.13 -14.85 0.70
C THR A 72 17.84 -13.39 0.34
N LYS A 73 18.84 -12.49 0.34
CA LYS A 73 18.70 -11.07 -0.09
C LYS A 73 18.32 -10.88 -1.57
N GLN A 74 17.99 -11.96 -2.28
CA GLN A 74 17.70 -11.94 -3.71
C GLN A 74 16.25 -11.53 -3.99
N ASN A 75 15.34 -11.77 -3.04
CA ASN A 75 13.92 -11.54 -3.21
C ASN A 75 13.35 -10.73 -2.06
N GLY A 76 12.31 -9.96 -2.32
CA GLY A 76 11.61 -9.22 -1.28
C GLY A 76 10.58 -8.28 -1.87
N VAL A 77 9.47 -8.15 -1.16
CA VAL A 77 8.34 -7.31 -1.54
C VAL A 77 7.99 -6.40 -0.39
N ALA A 78 7.46 -5.23 -0.69
CA ALA A 78 6.89 -4.36 0.32
C ALA A 78 5.68 -3.60 -0.19
N ILE A 79 4.83 -3.14 0.72
CA ILE A 79 3.80 -2.16 0.42
C ILE A 79 3.96 -0.96 1.33
N VAL A 80 3.96 0.22 0.71
CA VAL A 80 3.88 1.52 1.36
C VAL A 80 2.44 2.01 1.30
N MET A 81 1.89 2.44 2.42
CA MET A 81 0.51 2.93 2.50
C MET A 81 0.41 4.19 3.36
N VAL A 82 -0.35 5.16 2.87
CA VAL A 82 -0.70 6.36 3.65
C VAL A 82 -1.74 5.99 4.72
N GLU A 83 -1.49 6.32 5.98
CA GLU A 83 -2.33 6.05 7.15
C GLU A 83 -3.74 6.64 7.01
N SER A 84 -3.88 7.77 6.31
CA SER A 84 -5.19 8.38 6.05
C SER A 84 -6.14 7.45 5.29
N LEU A 85 -5.62 6.46 4.55
CA LEU A 85 -6.43 5.41 3.95
C LEU A 85 -7.08 4.51 4.99
N LYS A 86 -6.48 4.29 6.17
CA LYS A 86 -7.06 3.42 7.22
C LYS A 86 -8.45 3.86 7.69
N LYS A 87 -8.77 5.15 7.60
CA LYS A 87 -10.13 5.62 7.91
C LYS A 87 -11.17 5.09 6.90
N SER A 88 -10.74 4.80 5.68
CA SER A 88 -11.51 4.17 4.61
C SER A 88 -11.24 2.66 4.48
N VAL A 89 -10.16 2.17 5.11
CA VAL A 89 -9.63 0.81 4.97
C VAL A 89 -9.72 0.06 6.30
N SER A 90 -10.64 -0.91 6.38
CA SER A 90 -10.92 -1.70 7.58
C SER A 90 -9.83 -2.72 7.95
N ALA A 91 -9.00 -3.17 7.01
CA ALA A 91 -7.84 -4.03 7.30
C ALA A 91 -6.85 -4.08 6.13
N VAL A 92 -5.56 -4.30 6.41
CA VAL A 92 -4.51 -4.65 5.43
C VAL A 92 -4.05 -6.06 5.76
N ASN A 93 -4.59 -7.08 5.09
CA ASN A 93 -4.19 -8.46 5.34
C ASN A 93 -3.08 -8.90 4.38
N LYS A 94 -1.89 -9.09 4.98
CA LYS A 94 -0.73 -9.92 4.62
C LYS A 94 -0.14 -9.80 3.22
N VAL A 95 1.15 -9.42 3.20
CA VAL A 95 2.06 -9.53 2.05
C VAL A 95 2.49 -10.98 1.87
N ILE A 96 2.21 -11.58 0.70
CA ILE A 96 2.64 -12.95 0.39
C ILE A 96 4.07 -12.88 -0.18
N LYS A 97 4.97 -13.73 0.33
CA LYS A 97 6.44 -13.63 0.20
C LYS A 97 7.01 -13.27 -1.18
N ARG A 98 6.38 -13.72 -2.27
CA ARG A 98 6.88 -13.53 -3.65
C ARG A 98 6.02 -12.62 -4.52
N ILE A 99 4.79 -12.33 -4.11
CA ILE A 99 3.85 -11.52 -4.87
C ILE A 99 3.29 -10.50 -3.90
N PRO A 100 3.62 -9.20 -4.05
CA PRO A 100 3.08 -8.16 -3.18
C PRO A 100 1.57 -8.22 -3.28
N THR A 101 0.94 -8.74 -2.22
CA THR A 101 -0.50 -8.86 -2.11
C THR A 101 -0.93 -8.04 -0.92
N VAL A 102 -1.92 -7.17 -1.11
CA VAL A 102 -2.60 -6.51 -0.01
C VAL A 102 -4.07 -6.73 -0.15
N ARG A 103 -4.68 -7.21 0.93
CA ARG A 103 -6.13 -7.15 1.07
C ARG A 103 -6.49 -5.90 1.85
N ILE A 104 -7.06 -4.92 1.17
CA ILE A 104 -7.59 -3.69 1.72
C ILE A 104 -9.08 -3.91 1.99
N GLY A 105 -9.48 -4.14 3.24
CA GLY A 105 -10.90 -4.08 3.60
C GLY A 105 -11.39 -2.64 3.49
N THR A 106 -12.61 -2.37 3.04
CA THR A 106 -13.28 -1.07 3.09
C THR A 106 -14.65 -1.23 3.73
N LYS A 107 -15.41 -0.14 3.92
CA LYS A 107 -16.82 -0.23 4.39
C LYS A 107 -17.73 -0.98 3.40
N GLU A 108 -17.31 -1.12 2.15
CA GLU A 108 -18.12 -1.65 1.05
C GLU A 108 -17.66 -3.02 0.55
N GLY A 109 -16.58 -3.59 1.11
CA GLY A 109 -16.04 -4.88 0.67
C GLY A 109 -14.55 -5.02 0.96
N TYR A 110 -13.86 -5.86 0.20
CA TYR A 110 -12.40 -5.95 0.25
C TYR A 110 -11.80 -5.88 -1.15
N TRP A 111 -10.72 -5.12 -1.28
CA TRP A 111 -9.92 -5.01 -2.50
C TRP A 111 -8.67 -5.85 -2.30
N LYS A 112 -8.40 -6.79 -3.22
CA LYS A 112 -7.14 -7.52 -3.24
C LYS A 112 -6.26 -6.94 -4.32
N ILE A 113 -5.23 -6.18 -3.92
CA ILE A 113 -4.20 -5.71 -4.82
C ILE A 113 -3.15 -6.81 -4.90
N THR A 114 -2.88 -7.29 -6.10
CA THR A 114 -1.82 -8.27 -6.36
C THR A 114 -0.94 -7.65 -7.45
N SER A 115 0.31 -7.34 -7.14
CA SER A 115 1.27 -6.87 -8.15
C SER A 115 1.83 -8.11 -8.86
N VAL A 116 1.44 -8.31 -10.13
CA VAL A 116 1.97 -9.36 -11.02
C VAL A 116 3.29 -8.96 -11.65
#